data_AF-A0A3C0G230-F1
#
_entry.id   AF-A0A3C0G230-F1
#
_cell.length_a   1.000
_cell.length_b   1.000
_cell.length_c   1.000
_cell.angle_alpha   90.00
_cell.angle_beta   90.00
_cell.angle_gamma   90.00
#
_symmetry.space_group_name_H-M   'P 1'
#
loop_
_entity.id
_entity.type
_entity.pdbx_description
1 polymer ?
#
loop_
_entity_poly.entity_id
_entity_poly.type
_entity_poly.pdbx_seq_one_letter_code
_entity_poly.pdbx_strand_id
1 'polypeptide(L)'
;LSESAAPKKSKYPPTGSYTSKSHIGSKTQGTYVLTASYTDLGGGEIEGLNAQQTFLLRYPKLEAENFDEGSSQKMNVPAGTIPDLDESLGIAVGQKDSYFMFKDMDLSGVKGVKGRFAVAAGMIKGGDVEFRVGGIDGELIGIIVIEVGLTDFGLKEFQTNFTSLVEGREDLYVVFKTEEKDEGTIVGVVDWLEFSNK
;
A
#
# COMPACT_ATOMS: atom_id res chain seq x y z
N LEU A 1 -17.45 37.35 23.90
CA LEU A 1 -17.08 35.97 24.29
C LEU A 1 -18.27 35.12 23.90
N SER A 2 -18.13 34.24 22.90
CA SER A 2 -19.23 33.36 22.47
C SER A 2 -19.60 32.46 23.64
N GLU A 3 -20.88 32.36 23.99
CA GLU A 3 -21.38 31.31 24.89
C GLU A 3 -20.90 29.96 24.36
N SER A 4 -20.01 29.28 25.09
CA SER A 4 -19.69 27.91 24.79
C SER A 4 -20.93 27.07 25.10
N ALA A 5 -21.40 26.33 24.11
CA ALA A 5 -22.58 25.49 24.28
C ALA A 5 -22.27 24.39 25.32
N ALA A 6 -23.14 24.26 26.33
CA ALA A 6 -23.00 23.21 27.34
C ALA A 6 -22.84 21.82 26.67
N PRO A 7 -21.85 21.01 27.09
CA PRO A 7 -21.58 19.71 26.49
C PRO A 7 -22.81 18.80 26.60
N LYS A 8 -23.28 18.30 25.46
CA LYS A 8 -24.40 17.35 25.39
C LYS A 8 -23.88 15.93 25.57
N LYS A 9 -24.61 15.12 26.33
CA LYS A 9 -24.32 13.68 26.48
C LYS A 9 -24.22 13.03 25.09
N SER A 10 -23.06 12.42 24.81
CA SER A 10 -22.81 11.74 23.54
C SER A 10 -23.83 10.62 23.31
N LYS A 11 -24.26 10.45 22.06
CA LYS A 11 -25.04 9.29 21.61
C LYS A 11 -24.17 8.04 21.46
N TYR A 12 -22.85 8.21 21.42
CA TYR A 12 -21.87 7.15 21.28
C TYR A 12 -21.23 6.84 22.65
N PRO A 13 -21.04 5.55 22.98
CA PRO A 13 -20.27 5.17 24.16
C PRO A 13 -18.79 5.59 24.00
N PRO A 14 -18.03 5.72 25.10
CA PRO A 14 -16.61 6.08 25.06
C PRO A 14 -15.72 5.00 24.42
N THR A 15 -16.23 3.79 24.24
CA THR A 15 -15.55 2.67 23.57
C THR A 15 -16.51 1.95 22.64
N GLY A 16 -16.02 1.52 21.47
CA GLY A 16 -16.82 0.76 20.51
C GLY A 16 -15.99 0.29 19.32
N SER A 17 -16.64 -0.40 18.40
CA SER A 17 -16.05 -0.81 17.12
C SER A 17 -16.93 -0.30 15.98
N TYR A 18 -16.28 0.11 14.89
CA TYR A 18 -16.94 0.52 13.66
C TYR A 18 -16.34 -0.26 12.49
N THR A 19 -17.17 -1.00 11.77
CA THR A 19 -16.78 -1.69 10.54
C THR A 19 -17.32 -0.93 9.35
N SER A 20 -16.42 -0.37 8.54
CA SER A 20 -16.80 0.33 7.33
C SER A 20 -17.20 -0.67 6.22
N LYS A 21 -18.22 -0.33 5.42
CA LYS A 21 -18.73 -1.19 4.33
C LYS A 21 -19.05 -0.46 3.03
N SER A 22 -19.04 0.87 3.01
CA SER A 22 -19.41 1.68 1.83
C SER A 22 -18.54 1.42 0.59
N HIS A 23 -17.32 0.92 0.77
CA HIS A 23 -16.42 0.55 -0.32
C HIS A 23 -16.76 -0.81 -0.95
N ILE A 24 -17.49 -1.67 -0.24
CA ILE A 24 -17.81 -3.03 -0.71
C ILE A 24 -18.76 -2.93 -1.91
N GLY A 25 -18.31 -3.42 -3.07
CA GLY A 25 -19.04 -3.34 -4.33
C GLY A 25 -18.99 -1.97 -5.02
N SER A 26 -18.31 -0.99 -4.42
CA SER A 26 -18.02 0.27 -5.11
C SER A 26 -16.94 0.07 -6.16
N LYS A 27 -17.05 0.78 -7.29
CA LYS A 27 -15.97 0.90 -8.28
C LYS A 27 -15.04 2.07 -7.99
N THR A 28 -15.33 2.87 -6.95
CA THR A 28 -14.52 4.02 -6.56
C THR A 28 -13.55 3.66 -5.46
N GLN A 29 -12.29 4.03 -5.66
CA GLN A 29 -11.27 4.05 -4.62
C GLN A 29 -11.55 5.23 -3.67
N GLY A 30 -11.18 5.11 -2.40
CA GLY A 30 -11.43 6.17 -1.42
C GLY A 30 -10.80 5.90 -0.06
N THR A 31 -10.87 6.90 0.81
CA THR A 31 -10.35 6.86 2.18
C THR A 31 -11.49 7.04 3.17
N TYR A 32 -11.48 6.28 4.27
CA TYR A 32 -12.33 6.59 5.41
C TYR A 32 -11.63 7.59 6.33
N VAL A 33 -12.33 8.67 6.67
CA VAL A 33 -11.91 9.61 7.70
C VAL A 33 -12.71 9.30 8.96
N LEU A 34 -12.06 8.70 9.95
CA LEU A 34 -12.67 8.42 11.25
C LEU A 34 -12.21 9.47 12.25
N THR A 35 -13.11 10.36 12.64
CA THR A 35 -12.85 11.37 13.68
C THR A 35 -13.58 11.00 14.97
N ALA A 36 -12.83 10.88 16.05
CA ALA A 36 -13.36 10.75 17.40
C ALA A 36 -13.10 12.05 18.16
N SER A 37 -14.13 12.58 18.82
CA SER A 37 -13.99 13.74 19.70
C SER A 37 -14.71 13.51 21.02
N TYR A 38 -14.13 14.05 22.09
CA TYR A 38 -14.67 14.01 23.44
C TYR A 38 -14.52 15.40 24.06
N THR A 39 -15.61 15.90 24.63
CA THR A 39 -15.58 17.10 25.48
C THR A 39 -16.05 16.69 26.85
N ASP A 40 -15.24 16.96 27.88
CA ASP A 40 -15.66 16.74 29.27
C ASP A 40 -16.68 17.79 29.72
N LEU A 41 -17.18 17.66 30.95
CA LEU A 41 -18.18 18.56 31.50
C LEU A 41 -17.60 19.85 32.09
N GLY A 42 -16.28 20.01 32.12
CA GLY A 42 -15.62 21.09 32.86
C GLY A 42 -15.84 21.00 34.38
N GLY A 43 -15.73 22.13 35.06
CA GLY A 43 -15.97 22.22 36.51
C GLY A 43 -16.22 23.65 36.98
N GLY A 44 -17.39 23.89 37.58
CA GLY A 44 -17.77 25.24 38.06
C GLY A 44 -17.86 26.24 36.91
N GLU A 45 -17.01 27.27 36.93
CA GLU A 45 -16.88 28.26 35.84
C GLU A 45 -15.87 27.85 34.75
N ILE A 46 -15.21 26.70 34.88
CA ILE A 46 -14.23 26.21 33.91
C ILE A 46 -14.97 25.45 32.80
N GLU A 47 -14.78 25.90 31.55
CA GLU A 47 -15.31 25.25 30.36
C GLU A 47 -14.73 23.84 30.15
N GLY A 48 -15.51 22.99 29.47
CA GLY A 48 -15.09 21.62 29.21
C GLY A 48 -13.89 21.54 28.26
N LEU A 49 -12.97 20.63 28.54
CA LEU A 49 -11.83 20.38 27.67
C LEU A 49 -12.24 19.47 26.52
N ASN A 50 -11.85 19.85 25.30
CA ASN A 50 -12.04 19.04 24.11
C ASN A 50 -10.76 18.31 23.73
N ALA A 51 -10.90 17.02 23.42
CA ALA A 51 -9.89 16.22 22.74
C ALA A 51 -10.49 15.69 21.44
N GLN A 52 -9.69 15.67 20.37
CA GLN A 52 -10.08 15.13 19.08
C GLN A 52 -8.92 14.36 18.45
N GLN A 53 -9.23 13.25 17.80
CA GLN A 53 -8.29 12.46 17.01
C GLN A 53 -8.94 12.04 15.69
N THR A 54 -8.15 12.03 14.62
CA THR A 54 -8.59 11.60 13.29
C THR A 54 -7.69 10.49 12.77
N PHE A 55 -8.30 9.41 12.26
CA PHE A 55 -7.65 8.31 11.57
C PHE A 55 -8.05 8.31 10.10
N LEU A 56 -7.07 8.08 9.22
CA LEU A 56 -7.25 7.96 7.78
C LEU A 56 -7.03 6.50 7.39
N LEU A 57 -8.09 5.79 7.02
CA LEU A 57 -8.00 4.42 6.52
C LEU A 57 -7.95 4.47 4.99
N ARG A 58 -6.75 4.34 4.45
CA ARG A 58 -6.46 4.45 3.01
C ARG A 58 -6.96 3.23 2.25
N TYR A 59 -7.16 3.39 0.95
CA TYR A 59 -7.42 2.29 0.03
C TYR A 59 -6.22 1.32 0.07
N PRO A 60 -6.43 0.00 0.22
CA PRO A 60 -5.33 -0.96 0.43
C PRO A 60 -4.52 -1.25 -0.82
N LYS A 61 -4.91 -0.73 -1.99
CA LYS A 61 -4.17 -0.89 -3.23
C LYS A 61 -3.47 0.41 -3.62
N LEU A 62 -2.20 0.29 -3.95
CA LEU A 62 -1.30 1.35 -4.38
C LEU A 62 -0.83 1.05 -5.80
N GLU A 63 -0.96 2.02 -6.69
CA GLU A 63 -0.31 1.96 -8.01
C GLU A 63 1.21 2.07 -7.80
N ALA A 64 1.98 1.21 -8.45
CA ALA A 64 3.41 1.07 -8.22
C ALA A 64 4.18 2.32 -8.67
N GLU A 65 3.77 2.95 -9.77
CA GLU A 65 4.35 4.20 -10.26
C GLU A 65 4.13 5.39 -9.31
N ASN A 66 3.26 5.27 -8.31
CA ASN A 66 3.06 6.29 -7.29
C ASN A 66 4.03 6.18 -6.10
N PHE A 67 5.08 5.34 -6.21
CA PHE A 67 6.15 5.30 -5.20
C PHE A 67 6.77 6.68 -4.95
N ASP A 68 7.23 6.94 -3.72
CA ASP A 68 7.76 8.24 -3.32
C ASP A 68 9.21 8.43 -3.77
N GLU A 69 10.07 7.42 -3.51
CA GLU A 69 11.50 7.44 -3.83
C GLU A 69 11.96 6.06 -4.33
N GLY A 70 13.06 6.00 -5.08
CA GLY A 70 13.56 4.75 -5.63
C GLY A 70 14.48 4.92 -6.84
N SER A 71 15.15 3.83 -7.21
CA SER A 71 15.93 3.71 -8.44
C SER A 71 15.15 3.05 -9.59
N SER A 72 14.03 2.41 -9.30
CA SER A 72 13.13 1.83 -10.31
C SER A 72 12.52 2.90 -11.22
N GLN A 73 12.25 2.57 -12.48
CA GLN A 73 11.74 3.53 -13.45
C GLN A 73 10.21 3.55 -13.47
N LYS A 74 9.62 4.74 -13.55
CA LYS A 74 8.18 4.92 -13.79
C LYS A 74 7.94 5.02 -15.29
N MET A 75 6.98 4.26 -15.81
CA MET A 75 6.60 4.33 -17.22
C MET A 75 5.09 4.34 -17.36
N ASN A 76 4.61 4.99 -18.42
CA ASN A 76 3.23 4.90 -18.86
C ASN A 76 3.17 4.05 -20.12
N VAL A 77 2.34 3.01 -20.09
CA VAL A 77 2.13 2.04 -21.16
C VAL A 77 0.81 2.39 -21.84
N PRO A 78 0.81 2.88 -23.09
CA PRO A 78 -0.42 3.23 -23.79
C PRO A 78 -1.35 2.02 -23.99
N ALA A 79 -2.66 2.27 -24.05
CA ALA A 79 -3.66 1.27 -24.40
C ALA A 79 -3.30 0.57 -25.73
N GLY A 80 -3.58 -0.74 -25.81
CA GLY A 80 -3.34 -1.57 -27.00
C GLY A 80 -1.90 -2.02 -27.21
N THR A 81 -0.95 -1.67 -26.34
CA THR A 81 0.45 -2.14 -26.42
C THR A 81 0.67 -3.55 -25.84
N ILE A 82 -0.21 -3.97 -24.93
CA ILE A 82 -0.29 -5.32 -24.37
C ILE A 82 -1.68 -5.87 -24.73
N PRO A 83 -1.84 -7.17 -25.06
CA PRO A 83 -3.15 -7.79 -25.24
C PRO A 83 -4.07 -7.47 -24.06
N ASP A 84 -5.31 -7.15 -24.39
CA ASP A 84 -6.39 -6.86 -23.43
C ASP A 84 -6.16 -5.61 -22.55
N LEU A 85 -5.23 -4.72 -22.93
CA LEU A 85 -5.02 -3.44 -22.26
C LEU A 85 -5.86 -2.34 -22.93
N ASP A 86 -7.10 -2.17 -22.47
CA ASP A 86 -8.04 -1.18 -23.03
C ASP A 86 -7.79 0.27 -22.59
N GLU A 87 -7.04 0.46 -21.50
CA GLU A 87 -6.69 1.77 -20.93
C GLU A 87 -5.19 1.87 -20.67
N SER A 88 -4.64 3.08 -20.64
CA SER A 88 -3.22 3.26 -20.31
C SER A 88 -2.90 2.79 -18.90
N LEU A 89 -1.72 2.22 -18.72
CA LEU A 89 -1.24 1.67 -17.47
C LEU A 89 0.02 2.40 -16.99
N GLY A 90 0.03 2.85 -15.74
CA GLY A 90 1.27 3.22 -15.09
C GLY A 90 1.98 1.98 -14.55
N ILE A 91 3.30 1.92 -14.65
CA ILE A 91 4.10 0.81 -14.15
C ILE A 91 5.39 1.30 -13.50
N ALA A 92 5.90 0.51 -12.56
CA ALA A 92 7.26 0.60 -12.05
C ALA A 92 8.10 -0.58 -12.56
N VAL A 93 9.21 -0.29 -13.23
CA VAL A 93 10.15 -1.30 -13.73
C VAL A 93 11.24 -1.54 -12.70
N GLY A 94 11.28 -2.75 -12.18
CA GLY A 94 12.29 -3.27 -11.27
C GLY A 94 13.38 -4.02 -12.01
N GLN A 95 14.56 -3.42 -12.08
CA GLN A 95 15.77 -4.06 -12.55
C GLN A 95 16.50 -4.73 -11.40
N LYS A 96 17.52 -5.53 -11.71
CA LYS A 96 18.40 -6.11 -10.69
C LYS A 96 18.89 -5.04 -9.72
N ASP A 97 18.76 -5.32 -8.43
CA ASP A 97 19.17 -4.49 -7.30
C ASP A 97 18.53 -3.09 -7.27
N SER A 98 17.53 -2.83 -8.12
CA SER A 98 16.74 -1.61 -8.04
C SER A 98 15.69 -1.73 -6.94
N TYR A 99 15.14 -0.59 -6.55
CA TYR A 99 14.06 -0.55 -5.58
C TYR A 99 13.13 0.64 -5.83
N PHE A 100 11.95 0.56 -5.24
CA PHE A 100 11.13 1.72 -4.94
C PHE A 100 10.56 1.62 -3.52
N MET A 101 10.04 2.72 -3.00
CA MET A 101 9.52 2.76 -1.64
C MET A 101 8.26 3.63 -1.50
N PHE A 102 7.42 3.27 -0.54
CA PHE A 102 6.26 4.08 -0.10
C PHE A 102 6.47 4.58 1.32
N LYS A 103 6.30 5.87 1.52
CA LYS A 103 6.68 6.56 2.75
C LYS A 103 5.56 6.54 3.77
N ASP A 104 5.93 6.42 5.04
CA ASP A 104 5.02 6.63 6.17
C ASP A 104 3.75 5.76 6.08
N MET A 105 3.93 4.50 5.67
CA MET A 105 2.87 3.50 5.55
C MET A 105 2.57 2.91 6.92
N ASP A 106 1.31 2.99 7.34
CA ASP A 106 0.83 2.26 8.51
C ASP A 106 0.63 0.79 8.14
N LEU A 107 1.50 -0.07 8.65
CA LEU A 107 1.49 -1.51 8.39
C LEU A 107 0.78 -2.30 9.51
N SER A 108 0.23 -1.62 10.51
CA SER A 108 -0.44 -2.26 11.65
C SER A 108 -1.53 -3.21 11.18
N GLY A 109 -1.39 -4.50 11.49
CA GLY A 109 -2.35 -5.53 11.12
C GLY A 109 -2.33 -5.95 9.65
N VAL A 110 -1.41 -5.44 8.82
CA VAL A 110 -1.15 -5.94 7.46
C VAL A 110 -0.41 -7.28 7.56
N LYS A 111 -0.89 -8.28 6.81
CA LYS A 111 -0.42 -9.67 6.86
C LYS A 111 0.07 -10.22 5.53
N GLY A 112 -0.11 -9.48 4.45
CA GLY A 112 0.29 -9.94 3.14
C GLY A 112 0.10 -8.88 2.09
N VAL A 113 0.63 -9.20 0.92
CA VAL A 113 0.57 -8.34 -0.26
C VAL A 113 0.33 -9.22 -1.48
N LYS A 114 -0.54 -8.72 -2.36
CA LYS A 114 -0.75 -9.22 -3.70
C LYS A 114 -0.36 -8.13 -4.68
N GLY A 115 0.39 -8.45 -5.72
CA GLY A 115 0.73 -7.51 -6.77
C GLY A 115 0.33 -8.00 -8.15
N ARG A 116 0.04 -7.07 -9.06
CA ARG A 116 -0.11 -7.34 -10.48
C ARG A 116 1.16 -6.94 -11.21
N PHE A 117 1.73 -7.89 -11.97
CA PHE A 117 3.00 -7.75 -12.64
C PHE A 117 2.85 -8.08 -14.12
N ALA A 118 3.58 -7.38 -14.99
CA ALA A 118 3.73 -7.82 -16.36
C ALA A 118 4.68 -9.01 -16.43
N VAL A 119 4.34 -9.97 -17.28
CA VAL A 119 5.19 -11.10 -17.66
C VAL A 119 5.34 -11.07 -19.17
N ALA A 120 6.57 -11.25 -19.64
CA ALA A 120 6.89 -11.24 -21.07
C ALA A 120 8.12 -12.10 -21.31
N ALA A 121 7.91 -13.31 -21.83
CA ALA A 121 8.98 -14.25 -22.12
C ALA A 121 10.07 -13.61 -22.98
N GLY A 122 11.33 -13.78 -22.55
CA GLY A 122 12.50 -13.21 -23.23
C GLY A 122 12.83 -11.76 -22.87
N MET A 123 11.90 -11.00 -22.27
CA MET A 123 12.14 -9.63 -21.81
C MET A 123 12.28 -9.55 -20.29
N ILE A 124 11.39 -10.21 -19.56
CA ILE A 124 11.38 -10.25 -18.09
C ILE A 124 11.93 -11.59 -17.64
N LYS A 125 12.98 -11.58 -16.81
CA LYS A 125 13.63 -12.81 -16.31
C LYS A 125 12.96 -13.38 -15.08
N GLY A 126 12.31 -12.53 -14.29
CA GLY A 126 11.81 -12.93 -12.98
C GLY A 126 12.90 -12.89 -11.91
N GLY A 127 12.53 -13.29 -10.70
CA GLY A 127 13.35 -13.23 -9.50
C GLY A 127 12.52 -12.82 -8.29
N ASP A 128 13.21 -12.37 -7.25
CA ASP A 128 12.58 -12.05 -5.97
C ASP A 128 12.22 -10.57 -5.91
N VAL A 129 10.96 -10.32 -5.56
CA VAL A 129 10.46 -8.99 -5.19
C VAL A 129 10.30 -9.00 -3.68
N GLU A 130 11.29 -8.43 -3.01
CA GLU A 130 11.41 -8.39 -1.56
C GLU A 130 10.66 -7.18 -1.00
N PHE A 131 9.90 -7.40 0.06
CA PHE A 131 9.23 -6.36 0.84
C PHE A 131 10.02 -6.17 2.13
N ARG A 132 10.56 -4.96 2.34
CA ARG A 132 11.46 -4.65 3.46
C ARG A 132 11.03 -3.39 4.21
N VAL A 133 11.35 -3.34 5.50
CA VAL A 133 11.19 -2.14 6.34
C VAL A 133 12.52 -1.73 6.97
N GLY A 134 12.70 -0.44 7.25
CA GLY A 134 13.95 0.09 7.81
C GLY A 134 15.10 0.26 6.81
N GLY A 135 14.86 0.06 5.51
CA GLY A 135 15.82 0.31 4.42
C GLY A 135 15.83 -0.78 3.34
N ILE A 136 16.60 -0.55 2.27
CA ILE A 136 16.77 -1.53 1.18
C ILE A 136 17.43 -2.85 1.62
N ASP A 137 18.23 -2.81 2.69
CA ASP A 137 18.83 -3.98 3.35
C ASP A 137 18.21 -4.22 4.74
N GLY A 138 17.04 -3.63 4.98
CA GLY A 138 16.33 -3.70 6.25
C GLY A 138 15.66 -5.06 6.49
N GLU A 139 14.77 -5.11 7.48
CA GLU A 139 14.05 -6.34 7.83
C GLU A 139 13.20 -6.81 6.64
N LEU A 140 13.46 -8.03 6.19
CA LEU A 140 12.68 -8.70 5.17
C LEU A 140 11.38 -9.22 5.77
N ILE A 141 10.25 -8.66 5.32
CA ILE A 141 8.93 -9.02 5.81
C ILE A 141 8.15 -9.88 4.83
N GLY A 142 8.56 -9.99 3.56
CA GLY A 142 7.91 -10.88 2.59
C GLY A 142 8.66 -10.94 1.26
N ILE A 143 8.41 -12.01 0.49
CA ILE A 143 8.96 -12.17 -0.86
C ILE A 143 7.85 -12.64 -1.80
N ILE A 144 7.68 -11.95 -2.92
CA ILE A 144 6.98 -12.48 -4.10
C ILE A 144 8.04 -13.00 -5.06
N VAL A 145 7.93 -14.27 -5.46
CA VAL A 145 8.78 -14.86 -6.50
C VAL A 145 8.08 -14.69 -7.85
N ILE A 146 8.71 -13.94 -8.76
CA ILE A 146 8.21 -13.74 -10.12
C ILE A 146 8.80 -14.82 -11.01
N GLU A 147 7.93 -15.71 -11.49
CA GLU A 147 8.28 -16.74 -12.46
C GLU A 147 7.66 -16.40 -13.82
N VAL A 148 8.49 -16.44 -14.87
CA VAL A 148 8.06 -16.18 -16.25
C VAL A 148 8.22 -17.45 -17.09
N GLY A 149 7.10 -18.04 -17.51
CA GLY A 149 7.08 -19.18 -18.40
C GLY A 149 7.52 -18.84 -19.82
N LEU A 150 7.93 -19.85 -20.59
CA LEU A 150 8.48 -19.69 -21.95
C LEU A 150 7.51 -19.03 -22.95
N THR A 151 6.21 -19.07 -22.68
CA THR A 151 5.15 -18.51 -23.52
C THR A 151 4.34 -17.42 -22.81
N ASP A 152 4.79 -16.97 -21.64
CA ASP A 152 4.05 -16.00 -20.85
C ASP A 152 4.11 -14.61 -21.48
N PHE A 153 2.93 -14.01 -21.62
CA PHE A 153 2.77 -12.63 -22.05
C PHE A 153 1.51 -12.04 -21.42
N GLY A 154 1.59 -10.81 -20.89
CA GLY A 154 0.46 -10.09 -20.30
C GLY A 154 0.66 -9.75 -18.83
N LEU A 155 -0.43 -9.63 -18.08
CA LEU A 155 -0.43 -9.28 -16.66
C LEU A 155 -0.82 -10.49 -15.80
N LYS A 156 -0.08 -10.75 -14.72
CA LYS A 156 -0.34 -11.82 -13.76
C LYS A 156 -0.32 -11.30 -12.32
N GLU A 157 -1.16 -11.88 -11.48
CA GLU A 157 -1.16 -11.60 -10.04
C GLU A 157 -0.30 -12.61 -9.29
N PHE A 158 0.54 -12.11 -8.39
CA PHE A 158 1.35 -12.89 -7.47
C PHE A 158 1.11 -12.39 -6.06
N GLN A 159 1.27 -13.24 -5.05
CA GLN A 159 1.01 -12.86 -3.67
C GLN A 159 1.96 -13.55 -2.70
N THR A 160 2.13 -12.94 -1.54
CA THR A 160 2.87 -13.51 -0.42
C THR A 160 2.27 -13.06 0.91
N ASN A 161 2.48 -13.88 1.94
CA ASN A 161 2.18 -13.50 3.31
C ASN A 161 3.42 -12.88 3.94
N PHE A 162 3.22 -11.91 4.83
CA PHE A 162 4.31 -11.35 5.60
C PHE A 162 4.74 -12.30 6.72
N THR A 163 6.06 -12.46 6.87
CA THR A 163 6.70 -13.33 7.87
C THR A 163 6.84 -12.66 9.22
N SER A 164 6.82 -11.33 9.25
CA SER A 164 6.86 -10.50 10.45
C SER A 164 5.65 -9.56 10.49
N LEU A 165 5.14 -9.30 11.70
CA LEU A 165 4.16 -8.24 11.91
C LEU A 165 4.90 -6.92 12.15
N VAL A 166 4.60 -5.94 11.31
CA VAL A 166 5.10 -4.57 11.48
C VAL A 166 3.99 -3.74 12.11
N GLU A 167 4.29 -3.10 13.24
CA GLU A 167 3.35 -2.26 13.97
C GLU A 167 3.69 -0.78 13.75
N GLY A 168 2.65 0.03 13.55
CA GLY A 168 2.80 1.46 13.32
C GLY A 168 3.24 1.80 11.90
N ARG A 169 3.88 2.96 11.77
CA ARG A 169 4.25 3.57 10.50
C ARG A 169 5.71 3.33 10.17
N GLU A 170 5.96 2.83 8.97
CA GLU A 170 7.29 2.56 8.44
C GLU A 170 7.37 2.95 6.96
N ASP A 171 8.59 3.12 6.47
CA ASP A 171 8.84 3.18 5.03
C ASP A 171 8.92 1.75 4.49
N LEU A 172 8.07 1.44 3.51
CA LEU A 172 8.03 0.12 2.86
C LEU A 172 8.87 0.16 1.59
N TYR A 173 9.91 -0.66 1.54
CA TYR A 173 10.79 -0.83 0.39
C TYR A 173 10.39 -2.08 -0.39
N VAL A 174 10.35 -1.95 -1.71
CA VAL A 174 10.17 -3.04 -2.67
C VAL A 174 11.46 -3.17 -3.47
N VAL A 175 12.20 -4.25 -3.22
CA VAL A 175 13.55 -4.46 -3.74
C VAL A 175 13.55 -5.64 -4.71
N PHE A 176 14.24 -5.48 -5.84
CA PHE A 176 14.27 -6.46 -6.92
C PHE A 176 15.58 -7.22 -6.92
N LYS A 177 15.55 -8.53 -6.70
CA LYS A 177 16.73 -9.39 -6.60
C LYS A 177 16.69 -10.52 -7.62
N THR A 178 17.86 -10.84 -8.17
CA THR A 178 18.04 -11.98 -9.09
C THR A 178 19.49 -12.41 -9.13
N GLU A 179 19.71 -13.70 -9.40
CA GLU A 179 21.03 -14.30 -9.59
C GLU A 179 21.61 -14.02 -11.00
N GLU A 180 20.82 -13.44 -11.91
CA GLU A 180 21.29 -13.03 -13.22
C GLU A 180 22.45 -12.03 -13.11
N LYS A 181 23.44 -12.13 -14.00
CA LYS A 181 24.68 -11.33 -13.91
C LYS A 181 24.55 -9.91 -14.47
N ASP A 182 23.57 -9.69 -15.34
CA ASP A 182 23.38 -8.41 -16.00
C ASP A 182 22.57 -7.48 -15.10
N GLU A 183 23.14 -6.33 -14.75
CA GLU A 183 22.48 -5.26 -13.97
C GLU A 183 21.23 -4.70 -14.69
N GLY A 184 21.18 -4.80 -16.02
CA GLY A 184 20.01 -4.42 -16.82
C GLY A 184 18.85 -5.40 -16.75
N THR A 185 19.03 -6.55 -16.08
CA THR A 185 18.01 -7.60 -16.00
C THR A 185 16.74 -7.08 -15.36
N ILE A 186 15.62 -7.19 -16.08
CA ILE A 186 14.30 -6.87 -15.54
C ILE A 186 13.81 -8.05 -14.69
N VAL A 187 13.72 -7.83 -13.39
CA VAL A 187 13.22 -8.79 -12.41
C VAL A 187 11.69 -8.78 -12.44
N GLY A 188 11.08 -7.60 -12.40
CA GLY A 188 9.64 -7.45 -12.40
C GLY A 188 9.19 -6.09 -12.93
N VAL A 189 8.01 -6.06 -13.54
CA VAL A 189 7.33 -4.83 -13.95
C VAL A 189 6.03 -4.78 -13.20
N VAL A 190 5.91 -3.87 -12.25
CA VAL A 190 4.80 -3.81 -11.28
C VAL A 190 3.80 -2.78 -11.74
N ASP A 191 2.53 -3.15 -11.72
CA ASP A 191 1.41 -2.25 -11.95
C ASP A 191 0.84 -1.73 -10.62
N TRP A 192 0.36 -2.63 -9.76
CA TRP A 192 -0.10 -2.25 -8.42
C TRP A 192 0.23 -3.31 -7.36
N LEU A 193 0.16 -2.87 -6.10
CA LEU A 193 0.28 -3.69 -4.90
C LEU A 193 -0.95 -3.49 -4.01
N GLU A 194 -1.56 -4.56 -3.54
CA GLU A 194 -2.74 -4.58 -2.67
C GLU A 194 -2.42 -5.32 -1.38
N PHE A 195 -2.61 -4.64 -0.25
CA PHE A 195 -2.28 -5.13 1.08
C PHE A 195 -3.50 -5.74 1.77
N SER A 196 -3.33 -6.90 2.40
CA SER A 196 -4.41 -7.59 3.12
C SER A 196 -4.09 -7.76 4.60
N ASN A 197 -5.13 -7.89 5.41
CA ASN A 197 -5.03 -8.24 6.84
C ASN A 197 -5.47 -9.69 7.14
N LYS A 198 -5.62 -10.50 6.09
CA LYS A 198 -6.11 -11.88 6.10
C LYS A 198 -5.36 -12.70 5.06
#